data_AF-A0A8H5A5R1-F1
#
_entry.id   AF-A0A8H5A5R1-F1
#
_cell.length_a   1.000
_cell.length_b   1.000
_cell.length_c   1.000
_cell.angle_alpha   90.00
_cell.angle_beta   90.00
_cell.angle_gamma   90.00
#
_symmetry.space_group_name_H-M   'P 1'
#
loop_
_entity.id
_entity.type
_entity.pdbx_description
1 polymer ?
#
loop_
_entity_poly.entity_id
_entity_poly.type
_entity_poly.pdbx_seq_one_letter_code
_entity_poly.pdbx_strand_id
1 'polypeptide(L)'
;MGTNLSLILNEGVPFHVVHDSVETLKAGVLTELPSHPQFYDIYPKEHLQGLIAVLGAMCENGQANLTPERTLNQEFPEIKPMTARDVLEKGWAPERE
;
A
#
# COMPACT_ATOMS: atom_id res chain seq x y z
N MET A 1 -9.88 -7.16 -16.15
CA MET A 1 -10.51 -5.82 -16.23
C MET A 1 -10.06 -5.04 -15.01
N GLY A 2 -8.99 -4.25 -15.12
CA GLY A 2 -8.44 -3.48 -14.01
C GLY A 2 -9.00 -2.06 -14.06
N THR A 3 -9.68 -1.65 -13.00
CA THR A 3 -10.28 -0.32 -12.87
C THR A 3 -9.18 0.72 -12.66
N ASN A 4 -9.13 1.71 -13.54
CA ASN A 4 -8.11 2.76 -13.58
C ASN A 4 -8.39 3.80 -12.48
N LEU A 5 -7.53 3.84 -11.45
CA LEU A 5 -7.54 4.87 -10.42
C LEU A 5 -6.70 6.07 -10.89
N SER A 6 -7.23 6.82 -11.87
CA SER A 6 -6.67 8.10 -12.27
C SER A 6 -7.27 9.20 -11.40
N LEU A 7 -6.60 9.56 -10.30
CA LEU A 7 -6.86 10.84 -9.64
C LEU A 7 -5.61 11.33 -8.90
N ILE A 8 -5.28 12.57 -9.23
CA ILE A 8 -4.29 13.47 -8.60
C ILE A 8 -2.86 13.28 -9.13
N LEU A 9 -2.53 14.02 -10.20
CA LEU A 9 -1.39 14.93 -10.37
C LEU A 9 -1.43 15.48 -11.82
N ASN A 10 -1.35 16.80 -12.00
CA ASN A 10 -1.44 17.51 -13.29
C ASN A 10 -0.42 16.94 -14.31
N GLU A 11 -0.91 16.56 -15.49
CA GLU A 11 -0.22 15.80 -16.55
C GLU A 11 0.35 14.45 -16.08
N GLY A 12 -0.55 13.46 -15.98
CA GLY A 12 -0.28 12.16 -15.40
C GLY A 12 0.89 11.43 -16.05
N VAL A 13 2.00 11.31 -15.32
CA VAL A 13 3.03 10.31 -15.61
C VAL A 13 2.37 8.94 -15.47
N PRO A 14 2.43 8.07 -16.50
CA PRO A 14 1.84 6.74 -16.40
C PRO A 14 2.49 5.98 -15.25
N PHE A 15 1.66 5.40 -14.38
CA PHE A 15 2.16 4.51 -13.35
C PHE A 15 2.83 3.31 -13.99
N HIS A 16 4.11 3.13 -13.73
CA HIS A 16 4.80 1.90 -14.08
C HIS A 16 4.44 0.83 -13.04
N VAL A 17 3.52 -0.06 -13.42
CA VAL A 17 3.07 -1.15 -12.56
C VAL A 17 3.92 -2.39 -12.84
N VAL A 18 4.55 -2.91 -11.78
CA VAL A 18 5.29 -4.17 -11.80
C VAL A 18 4.66 -5.09 -10.77
N HIS A 19 4.56 -6.38 -11.11
CA HIS A 19 4.09 -7.42 -10.22
C HIS A 19 5.26 -8.37 -9.94
N ASP A 20 5.76 -8.35 -8.71
CA ASP A 20 6.78 -9.30 -8.26
C ASP A 20 6.14 -10.69 -8.10
N SER A 21 6.86 -11.74 -8.53
CA SER A 21 6.37 -13.12 -8.37
C SER A 21 6.53 -13.61 -6.94
N VAL A 22 5.77 -14.62 -6.54
CA VAL A 22 5.88 -15.25 -5.21
C VAL A 22 7.29 -15.77 -4.94
N GLU A 23 7.94 -16.33 -5.95
CA GLU A 23 9.32 -16.82 -5.86
C GLU A 23 10.30 -15.68 -5.58
N THR A 24 10.09 -14.53 -6.22
CA THR A 24 10.92 -13.33 -6.05
C THR A 24 10.76 -12.76 -4.63
N LEU A 25 9.51 -12.67 -4.15
CA LEU A 25 9.20 -12.24 -2.79
C LEU A 25 9.81 -13.19 -1.74
N LYS A 26 9.76 -14.50 -1.96
CA LYS A 26 10.40 -15.50 -1.07
C LYS A 26 11.91 -15.39 -1.03
N ALA A 27 12.54 -14.91 -2.11
CA ALA A 27 13.97 -14.63 -2.15
C ALA A 27 14.36 -13.30 -1.44
N GLY A 28 13.38 -12.56 -0.89
CA GLY A 28 13.62 -11.25 -0.28
C GLY A 28 13.89 -10.15 -1.29
N VAL A 29 13.59 -10.39 -2.56
CA VAL A 29 13.77 -9.44 -3.65
C VAL A 29 12.41 -8.82 -3.98
N LEU A 30 12.39 -7.51 -4.19
CA LEU A 30 11.25 -6.82 -4.79
C LEU A 30 11.70 -5.75 -5.77
N THR A 31 10.76 -5.30 -6.60
CA THR A 31 10.96 -4.13 -7.44
C THR A 31 11.22 -2.89 -6.57
N GLU A 32 12.35 -2.21 -6.80
CA GLU A 32 12.67 -0.96 -6.11
C GLU A 32 11.79 0.18 -6.65
N LEU A 33 10.97 0.77 -5.78
CA LEU A 33 10.13 1.91 -6.13
C LEU A 33 10.89 3.23 -5.94
N PRO A 34 10.54 4.31 -6.67
CA PRO A 34 11.20 5.62 -6.54
C PRO A 34 11.21 6.20 -5.12
N SER A 35 10.28 5.78 -4.27
CA SER A 35 10.17 6.20 -2.87
C SER A 35 11.05 5.38 -1.91
N HIS A 36 11.70 4.30 -2.33
CA HIS A 36 12.55 3.49 -1.44
C HIS A 36 13.90 4.14 -1.10
N PRO A 37 14.65 4.74 -2.07
CA PRO A 37 15.98 5.26 -1.80
C PRO A 37 16.07 6.28 -0.66
N GLN A 38 15.03 7.07 -0.43
CA GLN A 38 14.98 8.06 0.66
C GLN A 38 15.07 7.43 2.06
N PHE A 39 14.84 6.11 2.19
CA PHE A 39 14.90 5.40 3.47
C PHE A 39 16.23 4.68 3.70
N TYR A 40 17.12 4.59 2.71
CA TYR A 40 18.33 3.77 2.82
C TYR A 40 19.36 4.28 3.83
N ASP A 41 19.34 5.57 4.12
CA ASP A 41 20.21 6.18 5.15
C ASP A 41 19.83 5.74 6.58
N ILE A 42 18.56 5.34 6.79
CA ILE A 42 18.05 4.91 8.10
C ILE A 42 17.75 3.41 8.15
N TYR A 43 17.48 2.79 7.01
CA TYR A 43 17.07 1.40 6.89
C TYR A 43 17.74 0.78 5.65
N PRO A 44 18.80 -0.03 5.83
CA PRO A 44 19.57 -0.58 4.72
C PRO A 44 18.68 -1.23 3.67
N LYS A 45 19.06 -1.08 2.40
CA LYS A 45 18.26 -1.52 1.25
C LYS A 45 17.78 -2.96 1.39
N GLU A 46 18.67 -3.88 1.69
CA GLU A 46 18.38 -5.31 1.80
C GLU A 46 17.39 -5.59 2.94
N HIS A 47 17.44 -4.83 4.02
CA HIS A 47 16.48 -4.95 5.11
C HIS A 47 15.12 -4.41 4.71
N LEU A 48 15.06 -3.23 4.06
CA LEU A 48 13.80 -2.66 3.59
C LEU A 48 13.13 -3.62 2.63
N GLN A 49 13.93 -4.15 1.71
CA GLN A 49 13.46 -5.07 0.70
C GLN A 49 12.97 -6.39 1.29
N GLY A 50 13.74 -6.98 2.21
CA GLY A 50 13.31 -8.18 2.92
C GLY A 50 12.00 -7.98 3.70
N LEU A 51 11.87 -6.85 4.40
CA LEU A 51 10.65 -6.52 5.16
C LEU A 51 9.43 -6.42 4.23
N ILE A 52 9.52 -5.63 3.16
CA ILE A 52 8.40 -5.43 2.24
C ILE A 52 8.08 -6.73 1.48
N ALA A 53 9.09 -7.49 1.07
CA ALA A 53 8.90 -8.76 0.38
C ALA A 53 8.14 -9.78 1.25
N VAL A 54 8.46 -9.86 2.54
CA VAL A 54 7.71 -10.70 3.50
C VAL A 54 6.26 -10.25 3.59
N LEU A 55 5.98 -8.95 3.74
CA LEU A 55 4.60 -8.43 3.79
C LEU A 55 3.83 -8.76 2.50
N GLY A 56 4.48 -8.62 1.33
CA GLY A 56 3.90 -9.01 0.04
C GLY A 56 3.54 -10.49 -0.01
N ALA A 57 4.45 -11.37 0.43
CA ALA A 57 4.21 -12.81 0.48
C ALA A 57 3.07 -13.17 1.45
N MET A 58 2.97 -12.47 2.59
CA MET A 58 1.87 -12.65 3.54
C MET A 58 0.52 -12.30 2.92
N CYS A 59 0.45 -11.22 2.13
CA CYS A 59 -0.76 -10.83 1.41
C CYS A 59 -1.19 -11.91 0.41
N GLU A 60 -0.26 -12.44 -0.40
CA GLU A 60 -0.55 -13.52 -1.36
C GLU A 60 -1.03 -14.80 -0.66
N ASN A 61 -0.46 -15.11 0.50
CA ASN A 61 -0.88 -16.25 1.32
C ASN A 61 -2.22 -16.03 2.05
N GLY A 62 -2.91 -14.92 1.80
CA GLY A 62 -4.24 -14.64 2.34
C GLY A 62 -4.25 -14.08 3.75
N GLN A 63 -3.10 -13.69 4.33
CA GLN A 63 -3.08 -13.09 5.68
C GLN A 63 -3.75 -11.71 5.73
N ALA A 64 -3.92 -11.06 4.57
CA ALA A 64 -4.71 -9.85 4.42
C ALA A 64 -6.18 -10.11 4.05
N ASN A 65 -6.58 -11.36 3.81
CA ASN A 65 -7.97 -11.73 3.53
C ASN A 65 -8.71 -12.02 4.84
N LEU A 66 -9.11 -10.95 5.53
CA LEU A 66 -9.67 -11.02 6.88
C LEU A 66 -11.07 -11.63 6.88
N THR A 67 -11.29 -12.65 7.72
CA THR A 67 -12.61 -13.25 8.01
C THR A 67 -12.93 -13.13 9.51
N PRO A 68 -13.23 -11.92 10.01
CA PRO A 68 -13.36 -11.70 11.44
C PRO A 68 -14.69 -12.25 11.98
N GLU A 69 -14.64 -12.92 13.14
CA GLU A 69 -15.84 -13.25 13.91
C GLU A 69 -16.47 -12.00 14.56
N ARG A 70 -15.63 -11.02 14.90
CA ARG A 70 -16.00 -9.75 15.53
C ARG A 70 -15.11 -8.62 15.01
N THR A 71 -15.67 -7.43 14.85
CA THR A 71 -14.96 -6.26 14.34
C THR A 71 -15.06 -5.08 15.30
N LEU A 72 -14.06 -4.19 15.32
CA LEU A 72 -14.12 -2.96 16.12
C LEU A 72 -15.32 -2.08 15.76
N ASN A 73 -15.75 -2.08 14.49
CA ASN A 73 -16.93 -1.34 14.04
C ASN A 73 -18.24 -1.85 14.68
N GLN A 74 -18.29 -3.13 15.07
CA GLN A 74 -19.43 -3.68 15.83
C GLN A 74 -19.35 -3.31 17.32
N GLU A 75 -18.14 -3.18 17.87
CA GLU A 75 -17.92 -2.83 19.28
C GLU A 75 -18.15 -1.35 19.57
N PHE A 76 -17.82 -0.49 18.61
CA PHE A 76 -17.90 0.97 18.73
C PHE A 76 -18.74 1.58 17.59
N PRO A 77 -20.06 1.31 17.53
CA PRO A 77 -20.92 1.71 16.42
C PRO A 77 -21.07 3.24 16.25
N GLU A 78 -20.79 4.01 17.30
CA GLU A 78 -20.75 5.47 17.30
C GLU A 78 -19.55 6.03 16.53
N ILE A 79 -18.46 5.28 16.44
CA ILE A 79 -17.27 5.67 15.67
C ILE A 79 -17.54 5.37 14.19
N LYS A 80 -17.49 6.40 13.36
CA LYS A 80 -17.66 6.28 11.90
C LYS A 80 -16.29 6.34 11.22
N PRO A 81 -15.73 5.19 10.78
CA PRO A 81 -14.44 5.20 10.10
C PRO A 81 -14.54 5.95 8.77
N MET A 82 -13.48 6.67 8.44
CA MET A 82 -13.32 7.30 7.13
C MET A 82 -13.07 6.22 6.06
N THR A 83 -13.61 6.41 4.87
CA THR A 83 -13.22 5.56 3.73
C THR A 83 -11.78 5.88 3.29
N ALA A 84 -11.14 4.97 2.56
CA ALA A 84 -9.83 5.26 1.97
C ALA A 84 -9.88 6.52 1.07
N ARG A 85 -11.00 6.71 0.35
CA ARG A 85 -11.27 7.93 -0.43
C ARG A 85 -11.30 9.16 0.47
N ASP A 86 -12.05 9.13 1.56
CA ASP A 86 -12.15 10.26 2.48
C ASP A 86 -10.78 10.66 3.01
N VAL A 87 -9.92 9.69 3.35
CA VAL A 87 -8.57 9.97 3.85
C VAL A 87 -7.74 10.69 2.77
N LEU A 88 -7.78 10.21 1.53
CA LEU A 88 -7.04 10.83 0.42
C LEU A 88 -7.59 12.22 0.07
N GLU A 89 -8.90 12.36 -0.04
CA GLU A 89 -9.53 13.62 -0.48
C GLU A 89 -9.56 14.69 0.63
N LYS A 90 -9.64 14.33 1.91
CA LYS A 90 -9.64 15.31 3.00
C LYS A 90 -8.24 15.58 3.56
N GLY A 91 -7.37 14.58 3.58
CA GLY A 91 -6.00 14.69 4.11
C GLY A 91 -4.97 15.16 3.09
N TRP A 92 -5.19 14.87 1.79
CA TRP A 92 -4.24 15.14 0.71
C TRP A 92 -4.81 16.00 -0.43
N ALA A 93 -6.02 16.55 -0.31
CA ALA A 93 -6.44 17.58 -1.26
C ALA A 93 -5.54 18.81 -1.14
N PRO A 94 -5.20 19.46 -2.28
CA PRO A 94 -4.61 20.79 -2.23
C PRO A 94 -5.52 21.74 -1.45
N GLU A 95 -4.93 22.67 -0.69
CA GLU A 95 -5.67 23.77 -0.09
C GLU A 95 -6.52 24.43 -1.18
N ARG A 96 -7.83 24.49 -0.96
CA ARG A 96 -8.71 25.26 -1.82
C ARG A 96 -8.60 26.72 -1.41
N GLU A 97 -8.09 27.55 -2.31
CA GLU A 97 -8.15 29.03 -2.20
C GLU A 97 -9.60 29.53 -2.10
#